data_AF-A0A2R6MG60-F1
#
_entry.id   AF-A0A2R6MG60-F1
#
_cell.length_a   1.000
_cell.length_b   1.000
_cell.length_c   1.000
_cell.angle_alpha   90.00
_cell.angle_beta   90.00
_cell.angle_gamma   90.00
#
_symmetry.space_group_name_H-M   'P 1'
#
loop_
_entity.id
_entity.type
_entity.pdbx_description
1 polymer ?
#
loop_
_entity_poly.entity_id
_entity_poly.type
_entity_poly.pdbx_seq_one_letter_code
_entity_poly.pdbx_strand_id
1 'polypeptide(L)'
;MYLHSSLKYRGMAGGIRWEQFWERASEEKRSQAATGQYGQADPLAAFVQRRGCESVCSVGCGPAHVLFDLAERFPEREFVGIDVATSVIEQNRSRAELENLEFAVDSLPRLDIDRRFDLVVCYGVLPYVEASERAVVSLYESVSRGGALVFDYPSREMPNAIRQAAADADDPEWMRDRFRLVLARSNLLSYDRIHELTGRWPRKFNADGEITGSRASPRVVVPK
;
A
#
# COMPACT_ATOMS: atom_id res chain seq x y z
N MET A 1 13.73 -10.89 -19.98
CA MET A 1 14.27 -9.71 -20.69
C MET A 1 13.26 -8.59 -20.49
N TYR A 2 13.34 -7.87 -19.37
CA TYR A 2 12.39 -6.80 -19.05
C TYR A 2 12.89 -5.48 -19.64
N LEU A 3 12.07 -4.92 -20.53
CA LEU A 3 12.32 -3.64 -21.18
C LEU A 3 12.39 -2.53 -20.13
N HIS A 4 13.41 -1.66 -20.27
CA HIS A 4 13.42 -0.33 -19.69
C HIS A 4 12.26 0.48 -20.27
N SER A 5 11.13 0.54 -19.55
CA SER A 5 10.10 1.55 -19.79
C SER A 5 10.52 2.85 -19.11
N SER A 6 10.90 3.83 -19.91
CA SER A 6 11.19 5.20 -19.47
C SER A 6 9.86 5.92 -19.19
N LEU A 7 9.30 5.70 -18.01
CA LEU A 7 8.07 6.37 -17.57
C LEU A 7 8.38 7.77 -17.04
N LYS A 8 7.85 8.75 -17.77
CA LYS A 8 7.85 10.17 -17.41
C LYS A 8 7.10 10.36 -16.10
N TYR A 9 7.83 10.69 -15.04
CA TYR A 9 7.30 11.14 -13.75
C TYR A 9 6.45 12.40 -13.96
N ARG A 10 5.14 12.24 -14.21
CA ARG A 10 4.19 13.35 -14.09
C ARG A 10 3.87 13.48 -12.61
N GLY A 11 4.71 14.26 -11.93
CA GLY A 11 4.56 14.57 -10.51
C GLY A 11 3.12 15.00 -10.20
N MET A 12 2.54 14.37 -9.17
CA MET A 12 1.26 14.79 -8.60
C MET A 12 1.38 16.26 -8.17
N ALA A 13 0.53 17.13 -8.71
CA ALA A 13 0.49 18.53 -8.32
C ALA A 13 -0.04 18.65 -6.89
N GLY A 14 0.87 18.88 -5.93
CA GLY A 14 0.58 19.07 -4.52
C GLY A 14 0.45 17.77 -3.72
N GLY A 15 1.46 17.46 -2.91
CA GLY A 15 1.56 16.28 -2.06
C GLY A 15 3.02 15.92 -1.76
N ILE A 16 3.26 14.90 -0.95
CA ILE A 16 4.62 14.40 -0.68
C ILE A 16 5.26 13.89 -1.99
N ARG A 17 6.47 14.37 -2.29
CA ARG A 17 7.31 13.80 -3.34
C ARG A 17 8.06 12.60 -2.79
N TRP A 18 7.48 11.41 -2.93
CA TRP A 18 8.00 10.17 -2.34
C TRP A 18 9.43 9.85 -2.75
N GLU A 19 9.83 10.14 -4.00
CA GLU A 19 11.24 9.98 -4.43
C GLU A 19 12.20 10.79 -3.53
N GLN A 20 11.96 12.09 -3.39
CA GLN A 20 12.82 12.97 -2.58
C GLN A 20 12.73 12.64 -1.09
N PHE A 21 11.56 12.17 -0.63
CA PHE A 21 11.40 11.70 0.73
C PHE A 21 12.30 10.49 0.98
N TRP A 22 12.25 9.46 0.14
CA TRP A 22 13.07 8.25 0.32
C TRP A 22 14.56 8.47 0.07
N GLU A 23 14.96 9.49 -0.69
CA GLU A 23 16.37 9.90 -0.81
C GLU A 23 16.88 10.58 0.48
N ARG A 24 16.10 11.49 1.06
CA ARG A 24 16.63 12.50 2.00
C ARG A 24 16.12 12.39 3.43
N ALA A 25 15.02 11.68 3.67
CA ALA A 25 14.45 11.56 5.00
C ALA A 25 15.40 10.84 5.94
N SER A 26 15.47 11.32 7.19
CA SER A 26 16.15 10.63 8.28
C SER A 26 15.51 9.26 8.53
N GLU A 27 16.27 8.34 9.14
CA GLU A 27 15.78 7.02 9.51
C GLU A 27 14.51 7.08 10.36
N GLU A 28 14.45 8.01 11.31
CA GLU A 28 13.26 8.27 12.11
C GLU A 28 12.03 8.63 11.26
N LYS A 29 12.18 9.58 10.31
CA LYS A 29 11.08 9.96 9.41
C LYS A 29 10.65 8.81 8.49
N ARG A 30 11.62 8.01 8.02
CA ARG A 30 11.35 6.80 7.22
C ARG A 30 10.55 5.77 8.02
N SER A 31 10.91 5.54 9.28
CA SER A 31 10.18 4.69 10.22
C SER A 31 8.74 5.17 10.43
N GLN A 32 8.55 6.48 10.67
CA GLN A 32 7.22 7.10 10.78
C GLN A 32 6.38 7.03 9.49
N ALA A 33 7.02 6.97 8.31
CA ALA A 33 6.32 6.75 7.05
C ALA A 33 5.89 5.29 6.87
N ALA A 34 6.65 4.35 7.42
CA ALA A 34 6.39 2.91 7.35
C ALA A 34 5.42 2.39 8.41
N THR A 35 4.92 3.22 9.34
CA THR A 35 4.08 2.78 10.48
C THR A 35 2.86 1.96 10.06
N GLY A 36 2.27 2.24 8.89
CA GLY A 36 1.13 1.47 8.38
C GLY A 36 1.42 -0.02 8.11
N GLN A 37 2.70 -0.39 8.00
CA GLN A 37 3.17 -1.75 7.75
C GLN A 37 3.59 -2.50 9.03
N TYR A 38 3.80 -1.81 10.16
CA TYR A 38 4.20 -2.48 11.40
C TYR A 38 3.11 -3.43 11.90
N GLY A 39 3.53 -4.60 12.41
CA GLY A 39 2.65 -5.65 12.89
C GLY A 39 1.77 -6.29 11.81
N GLN A 40 2.04 -6.05 10.51
CA GLN A 40 1.23 -6.64 9.43
C GLN A 40 1.78 -7.96 8.89
N ALA A 41 3.01 -8.32 9.28
CA ALA A 41 3.67 -9.51 8.78
C ALA A 41 2.95 -10.80 9.22
N ASP A 42 2.65 -10.96 10.52
CA ASP A 42 1.94 -12.14 11.02
C ASP A 42 0.50 -12.25 10.48
N PRO A 43 -0.33 -11.17 10.50
CA PRO A 43 -1.65 -11.19 9.88
C PRO A 43 -1.65 -11.64 8.42
N LEU A 44 -0.72 -11.10 7.63
CA LEU A 44 -0.60 -11.46 6.22
C LEU A 44 -0.08 -12.87 6.04
N ALA A 45 0.92 -13.30 6.82
CA ALA A 45 1.46 -14.66 6.75
C ALA A 45 0.37 -15.70 7.01
N ALA A 46 -0.45 -15.47 8.03
CA ALA A 46 -1.56 -16.34 8.37
C ALA A 46 -2.62 -16.37 7.25
N PHE A 47 -2.90 -15.23 6.63
CA PHE A 47 -3.81 -15.17 5.49
C PHE A 47 -3.26 -15.90 4.25
N VAL A 48 -2.01 -15.65 3.87
CA VAL A 48 -1.32 -16.30 2.74
C VAL A 48 -1.33 -17.82 2.94
N GLN A 49 -0.97 -18.30 4.13
CA GLN A 49 -1.00 -19.73 4.48
C GLN A 49 -2.41 -20.32 4.37
N ARG A 50 -3.42 -19.70 5.00
CA ARG A 50 -4.79 -20.22 5.02
C ARG A 50 -5.45 -20.24 3.64
N ARG A 51 -5.12 -19.28 2.80
CA ARG A 51 -5.69 -19.13 1.46
C ARG A 51 -4.89 -19.87 0.39
N GLY A 52 -3.71 -20.37 0.73
CA GLY A 52 -2.80 -20.98 -0.25
C GLY A 52 -2.42 -19.99 -1.35
N CYS A 53 -2.16 -18.73 -0.99
CA CYS A 53 -1.73 -17.73 -1.98
C CYS A 53 -0.31 -18.08 -2.43
N GLU A 54 -0.10 -18.32 -3.72
CA GLU A 54 1.22 -18.65 -4.28
C GLU A 54 1.98 -17.39 -4.73
N SER A 55 1.24 -16.33 -5.05
CA SER A 55 1.80 -15.06 -5.52
C SER A 55 1.23 -13.86 -4.75
N VAL A 56 2.11 -13.02 -4.22
CA VAL A 56 1.76 -11.84 -3.41
C VAL A 56 2.42 -10.58 -3.97
N CYS A 57 1.64 -9.52 -4.17
CA CYS A 57 2.16 -8.21 -4.56
C CYS A 57 1.83 -7.16 -3.49
N SER A 58 2.80 -6.35 -3.10
CA SER A 58 2.59 -5.16 -2.27
C SER A 58 2.81 -3.89 -3.10
N VAL A 59 1.76 -3.09 -3.28
CA VAL A 59 1.80 -1.82 -4.03
C VAL A 59 1.93 -0.65 -3.05
N GLY A 60 2.93 0.20 -3.27
CA GLY A 60 3.47 1.15 -2.30
C GLY A 60 4.24 0.43 -1.18
N CYS A 61 5.14 -0.47 -1.56
CA CYS A 61 5.84 -1.34 -0.61
C CYS A 61 6.81 -0.59 0.30
N GLY A 62 7.25 0.63 -0.04
CA GLY A 62 8.25 1.37 0.71
C GLY A 62 9.52 0.52 0.93
N PRO A 63 10.09 0.47 2.14
CA PRO A 63 11.26 -0.36 2.48
C PRO A 63 11.00 -1.88 2.51
N ALA A 64 9.77 -2.29 2.18
CA ALA A 64 9.34 -3.67 1.98
C ALA A 64 9.52 -4.62 3.17
N HIS A 65 9.57 -4.11 4.41
CA HIS A 65 9.80 -4.92 5.62
C HIS A 65 8.89 -6.16 5.72
N VAL A 66 7.61 -5.99 5.39
CA VAL A 66 6.63 -7.09 5.41
C VAL A 66 6.91 -8.10 4.31
N LEU A 67 7.32 -7.67 3.11
CA LEU A 67 7.62 -8.61 2.02
C LEU A 67 8.90 -9.41 2.29
N PHE A 68 9.92 -8.81 2.88
CA PHE A 68 11.12 -9.53 3.31
C PHE A 68 10.76 -10.65 4.29
N ASP A 69 10.02 -10.34 5.35
CA ASP A 69 9.59 -11.34 6.34
C ASP A 69 8.72 -12.44 5.72
N LEU A 70 7.78 -12.11 4.83
CA LEU A 70 6.96 -13.11 4.14
C LEU A 70 7.77 -13.99 3.19
N ALA A 71 8.72 -13.41 2.44
CA ALA A 71 9.56 -14.13 1.50
C ALA A 71 10.50 -15.12 2.21
N GLU A 72 11.03 -14.75 3.38
CA GLU A 72 11.81 -15.66 4.24
C GLU A 72 10.97 -16.80 4.81
N ARG A 73 9.73 -16.51 5.23
CA ARG A 73 8.82 -17.53 5.81
C ARG A 73 8.27 -18.51 4.78
N PHE A 74 8.12 -18.09 3.54
CA PHE A 74 7.52 -18.87 2.46
C PHE A 74 8.40 -18.90 1.22
N PRO A 75 9.55 -19.60 1.27
CA PRO A 75 10.51 -19.67 0.16
C PRO A 75 9.92 -20.29 -1.11
N GLU A 76 8.80 -21.01 -1.01
CA GLU A 76 8.08 -21.61 -2.14
C GLU A 76 7.11 -20.66 -2.86
N ARG A 77 6.90 -19.44 -2.35
CA ARG A 77 5.93 -18.47 -2.87
C ARG A 77 6.63 -17.27 -3.47
N GLU A 78 5.98 -16.63 -4.44
CA GLU A 78 6.52 -15.47 -5.12
C GLU A 78 6.00 -14.15 -4.54
N PHE A 79 6.91 -13.20 -4.34
CA PHE A 79 6.64 -11.89 -3.77
C PHE A 79 7.11 -10.78 -4.70
N VAL A 80 6.28 -9.76 -4.88
CA VAL A 80 6.62 -8.57 -5.69
C VAL A 80 6.33 -7.29 -4.93
N GLY A 81 7.36 -6.47 -4.73
CA GLY A 81 7.22 -5.12 -4.17
C GLY A 81 7.20 -4.05 -5.26
N ILE A 82 6.21 -3.17 -5.21
CA ILE A 82 6.05 -2.07 -6.16
C ILE A 82 6.00 -0.76 -5.40
N ASP A 83 6.76 0.24 -5.82
CA ASP A 83 6.71 1.58 -5.26
C ASP A 83 6.95 2.62 -6.35
N VAL A 84 6.44 3.84 -6.13
CA VAL A 84 6.62 4.97 -7.05
C VAL A 84 8.02 5.55 -6.97
N ALA A 85 8.72 5.35 -5.84
CA ALA A 85 10.06 5.86 -5.65
C ALA A 85 11.13 4.85 -6.09
N THR A 86 11.94 5.28 -7.05
CA THR A 86 13.07 4.50 -7.58
C THR A 86 14.11 4.26 -6.49
N SER A 87 14.44 5.28 -5.70
CA SER A 87 15.44 5.18 -4.63
C SER A 87 15.14 4.11 -3.58
N VAL A 88 13.87 3.93 -3.18
CA VAL A 88 13.51 2.87 -2.20
C VAL A 88 13.53 1.49 -2.86
N ILE A 89 13.12 1.40 -4.13
CA ILE A 89 13.17 0.15 -4.90
C ILE A 89 14.61 -0.30 -5.12
N GLU A 90 15.52 0.61 -5.45
CA GLU A 90 16.96 0.30 -5.58
C GLU A 90 17.55 -0.17 -4.25
N GLN A 91 17.22 0.48 -3.12
CA GLN A 91 17.62 0.05 -1.78
C GLN A 91 17.10 -1.35 -1.44
N ASN A 92 15.85 -1.66 -1.80
CA ASN A 92 15.28 -2.99 -1.57
C ASN A 92 15.98 -4.04 -2.43
N ARG A 93 16.23 -3.75 -3.72
CA ARG A 93 16.97 -4.65 -4.61
C ARG A 93 18.38 -4.93 -4.11
N SER A 94 19.09 -3.93 -3.59
CA SER A 94 20.44 -4.14 -3.05
C SER A 94 20.47 -4.97 -1.76
N ARG A 95 19.34 -5.04 -1.04
CA ARG A 95 19.17 -5.83 0.19
C ARG A 95 18.58 -7.22 -0.07
N ALA A 96 17.99 -7.43 -1.25
CA ALA A 96 17.32 -8.68 -1.59
C ALA A 96 18.33 -9.75 -1.95
N GLU A 97 18.51 -10.70 -1.04
CA GLU A 97 19.27 -11.93 -1.26
C GLU A 97 18.34 -13.15 -1.47
N LEU A 98 17.07 -12.89 -1.77
CA LEU A 98 15.99 -13.88 -1.87
C LEU A 98 15.55 -14.02 -3.33
N GLU A 99 15.65 -15.22 -3.89
CA GLU A 99 15.27 -15.50 -5.29
C GLU A 99 13.76 -15.36 -5.56
N ASN A 100 12.94 -15.43 -4.51
CA ASN A 100 11.48 -15.38 -4.58
C ASN A 100 10.90 -13.97 -4.31
N LEU A 101 11.74 -12.94 -4.24
CA LEU A 101 11.33 -11.55 -3.97
C LEU A 101 11.85 -10.59 -5.04
N GLU A 102 10.94 -10.05 -5.84
CA GLU A 102 11.24 -9.09 -6.90
C GLU A 102 10.72 -7.68 -6.58
N PHE A 103 11.31 -6.67 -7.23
CA PHE A 103 10.90 -5.29 -7.07
C PHE A 103 10.76 -4.55 -8.40
N ALA A 104 9.72 -3.72 -8.53
CA ALA A 104 9.47 -2.89 -9.69
C ALA A 104 9.09 -1.45 -9.31
N VAL A 105 9.35 -0.50 -10.23
CA VAL A 105 8.93 0.89 -10.09
C VAL A 105 7.65 1.09 -10.90
N ASP A 106 6.57 1.49 -10.24
CA ASP A 106 5.29 1.83 -10.86
C ASP A 106 4.45 2.68 -9.89
N SER A 107 3.34 3.27 -10.34
CA SER A 107 2.60 4.27 -9.57
C SER A 107 1.09 4.16 -9.67
N LEU A 108 0.41 4.32 -8.54
CA LEU A 108 -1.03 4.57 -8.53
C LEU A 108 -1.32 6.00 -9.04
N PRO A 109 -2.47 6.24 -9.71
CA PRO A 109 -3.66 5.40 -9.74
C PRO A 109 -3.72 4.36 -10.88
N ARG A 110 -2.71 4.26 -11.74
CA ARG A 110 -2.71 3.36 -12.91
C ARG A 110 -1.42 2.55 -12.93
N LEU A 111 -1.56 1.26 -12.67
CA LEU A 111 -0.44 0.32 -12.74
C LEU A 111 -0.34 -0.23 -14.17
N ASP A 112 0.88 -0.35 -14.66
CA ASP A 112 1.25 -0.96 -15.94
C ASP A 112 1.94 -2.31 -15.71
N ILE A 113 1.22 -3.19 -15.01
CA ILE A 113 1.70 -4.53 -14.63
C ILE A 113 0.90 -5.57 -15.41
N ASP A 114 1.56 -6.28 -16.32
CA ASP A 114 0.97 -7.38 -17.11
C ASP A 114 0.94 -8.71 -16.35
N ARG A 115 0.73 -8.64 -15.03
CA ARG A 115 0.73 -9.80 -14.13
C ARG A 115 -0.39 -9.65 -13.09
N ARG A 116 -0.97 -10.78 -12.71
CA ARG A 116 -1.96 -10.87 -11.64
C ARG A 116 -1.44 -11.73 -10.50
N PHE A 117 -1.94 -11.47 -9.30
CA PHE A 117 -1.49 -12.07 -8.05
C PHE A 117 -2.66 -12.65 -7.26
N ASP A 118 -2.42 -13.71 -6.50
CA ASP A 118 -3.43 -14.30 -5.61
C ASP A 118 -3.76 -13.35 -4.46
N LEU A 119 -2.79 -12.57 -4.03
CA LEU A 119 -2.96 -11.51 -3.04
C LEU A 119 -2.30 -10.22 -3.52
N VAL A 120 -3.08 -9.14 -3.59
CA VAL A 120 -2.56 -7.78 -3.73
C VAL A 120 -2.76 -7.05 -2.40
N VAL A 121 -1.72 -6.40 -1.91
CA VAL A 121 -1.71 -5.62 -0.67
C VAL A 121 -1.40 -4.16 -0.98
N CYS A 122 -2.08 -3.22 -0.32
CA CYS A 122 -1.80 -1.78 -0.42
C CYS A 122 -2.06 -1.10 0.92
N TYR A 123 -0.98 -0.76 1.66
CA TYR A 123 -1.09 -0.21 3.02
C TYR A 123 -0.52 1.19 3.12
N GLY A 124 -1.32 2.10 3.69
CA GLY A 124 -0.90 3.47 3.96
C GLY A 124 -0.67 4.31 2.70
N VAL A 125 -1.09 3.87 1.51
CA VAL A 125 -0.81 4.56 0.24
C VAL A 125 -1.96 5.48 -0.19
N LEU A 126 -3.20 5.00 -0.10
CA LEU A 126 -4.38 5.70 -0.61
C LEU A 126 -4.61 7.11 -0.03
N PRO A 127 -4.20 7.44 1.22
CA PRO A 127 -4.22 8.83 1.70
C PRO A 127 -3.48 9.84 0.80
N TYR A 128 -2.52 9.37 0.00
CA TYR A 128 -1.66 10.20 -0.86
C TYR A 128 -2.02 10.12 -2.35
N VAL A 129 -3.04 9.34 -2.72
CA VAL A 129 -3.47 9.18 -4.11
C VAL A 129 -4.77 9.96 -4.31
N GLU A 130 -4.74 10.99 -5.16
CA GLU A 130 -5.92 11.83 -5.42
C GLU A 130 -7.06 11.02 -6.06
N ALA A 131 -6.76 10.26 -7.12
CA ALA A 131 -7.70 9.38 -7.78
C ALA A 131 -7.79 8.00 -7.09
N SER A 132 -8.08 7.98 -5.79
CA SER A 132 -8.10 6.75 -4.97
C SER A 132 -9.09 5.71 -5.48
N GLU A 133 -10.22 6.11 -6.06
CA GLU A 133 -11.17 5.18 -6.69
C GLU A 133 -10.56 4.45 -7.89
N ARG A 134 -9.88 5.17 -8.78
CA ARG A 134 -9.18 4.53 -9.91
C ARG A 134 -8.02 3.67 -9.43
N ALA A 135 -7.36 4.05 -8.34
CA ALA A 135 -6.34 3.23 -7.71
C ALA A 135 -6.90 1.90 -7.19
N VAL A 136 -8.06 1.90 -6.51
CA VAL A 136 -8.75 0.67 -6.08
C VAL A 136 -9.08 -0.22 -7.27
N VAL A 137 -9.58 0.36 -8.38
CA VAL A 137 -9.85 -0.40 -9.61
C VAL A 137 -8.57 -1.04 -10.15
N SER A 138 -7.48 -0.29 -10.30
CA SER A 138 -6.20 -0.83 -10.78
C SER A 138 -5.65 -1.94 -9.88
N LEU A 139 -5.68 -1.73 -8.56
CA LEU A 139 -5.28 -2.75 -7.58
C LEU A 139 -6.10 -4.02 -7.71
N TYR A 140 -7.43 -3.88 -7.84
CA TYR A 140 -8.33 -5.02 -7.99
C TYR A 140 -8.19 -5.72 -9.35
N GLU A 141 -7.88 -4.97 -10.42
CA GLU A 141 -7.57 -5.52 -11.75
C GLU A 141 -6.35 -6.46 -11.70
N SER A 142 -5.33 -6.12 -10.90
CA SER A 142 -4.12 -6.92 -10.64
C SER A 142 -4.35 -8.16 -9.77
N VAL A 143 -5.55 -8.38 -9.23
CA VAL A 143 -5.89 -9.62 -8.49
C VAL A 143 -6.28 -10.74 -9.47
N SER A 144 -5.78 -11.95 -9.24
CA SER A 144 -6.16 -13.17 -9.94
C SER A 144 -7.60 -13.59 -9.61
N ARG A 145 -8.24 -14.40 -10.49
CA ARG A 145 -9.54 -14.98 -10.15
C ARG A 145 -9.38 -15.92 -8.96
N GLY A 146 -10.22 -15.80 -7.93
CA GLY A 146 -10.10 -16.56 -6.67
C GLY A 146 -9.18 -15.89 -5.63
N GLY A 147 -8.45 -14.85 -6.04
CA GLY A 147 -7.56 -14.08 -5.17
C GLY A 147 -8.28 -13.02 -4.33
N ALA A 148 -7.50 -12.17 -3.68
CA ALA A 148 -8.00 -11.07 -2.86
C ALA A 148 -7.15 -9.80 -2.96
N LEU A 149 -7.81 -8.65 -2.80
CA LEU A 149 -7.18 -7.36 -2.52
C LEU A 149 -7.31 -7.06 -1.02
N VAL A 150 -6.21 -6.76 -0.34
CA VAL A 150 -6.17 -6.30 1.05
C VAL A 150 -5.60 -4.90 1.11
N PHE A 151 -6.31 -3.95 1.69
CA PHE A 151 -5.85 -2.56 1.73
C PHE A 151 -6.50 -1.77 2.87
N ASP A 152 -5.88 -0.65 3.23
CA ASP A 152 -6.50 0.39 4.03
C ASP A 152 -6.81 1.63 3.19
N TYR A 153 -7.80 2.40 3.63
CA TYR A 153 -8.27 3.57 2.89
C TYR A 153 -8.64 4.73 3.81
N PRO A 154 -8.52 5.99 3.32
CA PRO A 154 -8.96 7.16 4.09
C PRO A 154 -10.49 7.20 4.19
N SER A 155 -11.04 6.97 5.38
CA SER A 155 -12.50 7.03 5.60
C SER A 155 -12.97 8.46 5.87
N ARG A 156 -14.30 8.64 6.00
CA ARG A 156 -14.91 9.92 6.41
C ARG A 156 -14.44 10.40 7.79
N GLU A 157 -13.92 9.51 8.63
CA GLU A 157 -13.41 9.81 9.97
C GLU A 157 -11.95 10.30 9.96
N MET A 158 -11.15 9.91 8.95
CA MET A 158 -9.72 10.23 8.90
C MET A 158 -9.38 11.72 9.00
N PRO A 159 -10.11 12.66 8.35
CA PRO A 159 -9.79 14.08 8.45
C PRO A 159 -9.81 14.61 9.89
N ASN A 160 -10.71 14.10 10.73
CA ASN A 160 -10.77 14.51 12.13
C ASN A 160 -9.64 13.89 12.95
N ALA A 161 -9.33 12.61 12.71
CA ALA A 161 -8.19 11.94 13.35
C ALA A 161 -6.86 12.64 13.02
N ILE A 162 -6.67 13.07 11.77
CA ILE A 162 -5.47 13.83 11.38
C ILE A 162 -5.43 15.19 12.07
N ARG A 163 -6.55 15.93 12.16
CA ARG A 163 -6.58 17.22 12.87
C ARG A 163 -6.24 17.08 14.35
N GLN A 164 -6.71 16.01 15.00
CA GLN A 164 -6.37 15.70 16.39
C GLN A 164 -4.88 15.37 16.51
N ALA A 165 -4.38 14.44 15.70
CA ALA A 165 -2.96 14.08 15.72
C ALA A 165 -2.04 15.27 15.42
N ALA A 166 -2.44 16.17 14.52
CA ALA A 166 -1.67 17.37 14.18
C ALA A 166 -1.69 18.44 15.30
N ALA A 167 -2.66 18.41 16.22
CA ALA A 167 -2.68 19.34 17.35
C ALA A 167 -1.59 19.02 18.38
N ASP A 168 -1.23 17.74 18.48
CA ASP A 168 -0.24 17.21 19.43
C ASP A 168 1.13 16.91 18.78
N ALA A 169 1.28 17.18 17.48
CA ALA A 169 2.49 16.88 16.74
C ALA A 169 3.56 17.95 16.90
N ASP A 170 4.84 17.53 16.96
CA ASP A 170 5.99 18.43 16.93
C ASP A 170 6.06 19.26 15.63
N ASP A 171 5.51 18.72 14.52
CA ASP A 171 5.43 19.40 13.22
C ASP A 171 4.00 19.33 12.62
N PRO A 172 3.10 20.23 13.07
CA PRO A 172 1.72 20.28 12.59
C PRO A 172 1.57 20.64 11.12
N GLU A 173 2.50 21.44 10.57
CA GLU A 173 2.46 21.84 9.16
C GLU A 173 2.81 20.67 8.26
N TRP A 174 3.84 19.90 8.60
CA TRP A 174 4.16 18.66 7.89
C TRP A 174 2.99 17.67 7.91
N MET A 175 2.29 17.52 9.03
CA MET A 175 1.11 16.66 9.11
C MET A 175 -0.01 17.14 8.17
N ARG A 176 -0.23 18.46 8.07
CA ARG A 176 -1.24 19.03 7.17
C ARG A 176 -0.86 18.84 5.71
N ASP A 177 0.40 19.05 5.35
CA ASP A 177 0.89 18.88 3.98
C ASP A 177 0.89 17.40 3.57
N ARG A 178 1.33 16.52 4.46
CA ARG A 178 1.35 15.06 4.27
C ARG A 178 -0.04 14.53 3.92
N PHE A 179 -1.08 15.02 4.59
CA PHE A 179 -2.44 14.54 4.42
C PHE A 179 -3.38 15.56 3.77
N ARG A 180 -2.86 16.47 2.92
CA ARG A 180 -3.67 17.55 2.33
C ARG A 180 -4.92 17.03 1.61
N LEU A 181 -4.79 15.92 0.87
CA LEU A 181 -5.89 15.33 0.09
C LEU A 181 -7.01 14.82 0.99
N VAL A 182 -6.63 14.16 2.08
CA VAL A 182 -7.58 13.66 3.09
C VAL A 182 -8.25 14.83 3.80
N LEU A 183 -7.49 15.85 4.20
CA LEU A 183 -8.03 17.05 4.86
C LEU A 183 -8.99 17.84 3.96
N ALA A 184 -8.71 17.88 2.66
CA ALA A 184 -9.60 18.43 1.63
C ALA A 184 -10.79 17.51 1.28
N ARG A 185 -10.80 16.28 1.81
CA ARG A 185 -11.81 15.24 1.56
C ARG A 185 -11.90 14.81 0.08
N SER A 186 -10.79 14.92 -0.65
CA SER A 186 -10.75 14.72 -2.10
C SER A 186 -10.56 13.27 -2.52
N ASN A 187 -10.14 12.38 -1.61
CA ASN A 187 -9.80 10.99 -1.92
C ASN A 187 -10.37 9.97 -0.93
N LEU A 188 -11.41 10.34 -0.19
CA LEU A 188 -12.03 9.47 0.82
C LEU A 188 -12.80 8.32 0.17
N LEU A 189 -12.86 7.17 0.84
CA LEU A 189 -13.59 5.98 0.39
C LEU A 189 -14.59 5.48 1.45
N SER A 190 -15.50 4.60 1.03
CA SER A 190 -16.50 3.92 1.86
C SER A 190 -16.68 2.47 1.42
N TYR A 191 -17.31 1.64 2.26
CA TYR A 191 -17.67 0.25 1.90
C TYR A 191 -18.51 0.19 0.62
N ASP A 192 -19.56 1.03 0.54
CA ASP A 192 -20.45 1.09 -0.62
C ASP A 192 -19.68 1.47 -1.89
N ARG A 193 -18.80 2.47 -1.80
CA ARG A 193 -18.03 2.91 -2.97
C ARG A 193 -17.05 1.84 -3.44
N ILE A 194 -16.40 1.14 -2.51
CA ILE A 194 -15.52 0.00 -2.85
C ILE A 194 -16.34 -1.13 -3.49
N HIS A 195 -17.56 -1.39 -3.02
CA HIS A 195 -18.45 -2.37 -3.65
C HIS A 195 -18.83 -1.98 -5.08
N GLU A 196 -19.20 -0.72 -5.32
CA GLU A 196 -19.51 -0.21 -6.65
C GLU A 196 -18.32 -0.35 -7.62
N LEU A 197 -17.10 -0.08 -7.15
CA LEU A 197 -15.88 -0.13 -7.98
C LEU A 197 -15.43 -1.56 -8.32
N THR A 198 -15.66 -2.52 -7.41
CA THR A 198 -15.11 -3.89 -7.51
C THR A 198 -16.17 -4.95 -7.84
N GLY A 199 -17.46 -4.59 -7.72
CA GLY A 199 -18.58 -5.53 -7.78
C GLY A 199 -18.68 -6.47 -6.58
N ARG A 200 -17.88 -6.26 -5.52
CA ARG A 200 -17.75 -7.16 -4.38
C ARG A 200 -17.77 -6.39 -3.07
N TRP A 201 -18.50 -6.89 -2.08
CA TRP A 201 -18.55 -6.25 -0.78
C TRP A 201 -17.20 -6.41 -0.04
N PRO A 202 -16.55 -5.30 0.36
CA PRO A 202 -15.39 -5.39 1.24
C PRO A 202 -15.79 -5.98 2.59
N ARG A 203 -14.88 -6.71 3.20
CA ARG A 203 -14.99 -7.23 4.57
C ARG A 203 -13.86 -6.67 5.40
N LYS A 204 -14.04 -6.53 6.71
CA LYS A 204 -12.93 -6.21 7.60
C LYS A 204 -11.84 -7.27 7.46
N PHE A 205 -10.60 -6.83 7.33
CA PHE A 205 -9.47 -7.75 7.36
C PHE A 205 -9.13 -8.02 8.84
N ASN A 206 -9.46 -9.22 9.31
CA ASN A 206 -9.06 -9.71 10.62
C ASN A 206 -8.25 -10.98 10.37
N ALA A 207 -6.93 -10.90 10.43
CA ALA A 207 -6.16 -12.12 10.56
C ALA A 207 -6.24 -12.55 12.02
N ASP A 208 -6.70 -13.77 12.26
CA ASP A 208 -6.71 -14.41 13.59
C ASP A 208 -7.57 -13.73 14.66
N GLY A 209 -8.58 -12.96 14.23
CA GLY A 209 -9.54 -12.32 15.13
C GLY A 209 -9.09 -10.99 15.71
N GLU A 210 -7.86 -10.55 15.43
CA GLU A 210 -7.43 -9.19 15.74
C GLU A 210 -7.99 -8.21 14.70
N ILE A 211 -8.59 -7.12 15.19
CA ILE A 211 -9.08 -6.05 14.32
C ILE A 211 -7.86 -5.30 13.78
N THR A 212 -7.57 -5.47 12.50
CA THR A 212 -6.54 -4.68 11.84
C THR A 212 -7.15 -3.39 11.27
N GLY A 213 -6.54 -2.25 11.56
CA GLY A 213 -7.00 -0.92 11.11
C GLY A 213 -7.93 -0.19 12.07
N SER A 214 -8.07 1.12 11.86
CA SER A 214 -8.88 2.02 12.69
C SER A 214 -10.15 2.44 11.95
N ARG A 215 -11.09 3.11 12.62
CA ARG A 215 -12.25 3.68 11.91
C ARG A 215 -11.83 4.78 10.92
N ALA A 216 -10.73 5.49 11.21
CA ALA A 216 -10.12 6.48 10.34
C ALA A 216 -9.44 5.84 9.11
N SER A 217 -8.75 4.72 9.30
CA SER A 217 -8.13 3.94 8.22
C SER A 217 -8.60 2.47 8.28
N PRO A 218 -9.83 2.17 7.83
CA PRO A 218 -10.35 0.81 7.90
C PRO A 218 -9.52 -0.09 7.00
N ARG A 219 -9.11 -1.24 7.52
CA ARG A 219 -8.45 -2.27 6.72
C ARG A 219 -9.46 -3.30 6.27
N VAL A 220 -9.46 -3.57 4.97
CA VAL A 220 -10.46 -4.43 4.34
C VAL A 220 -9.82 -5.44 3.41
N VAL A 221 -10.55 -6.52 3.18
CA VAL A 221 -10.30 -7.52 2.15
C VAL A 221 -11.47 -7.55 1.16
N VAL A 222 -11.15 -7.58 -0.14
CA VAL A 222 -12.10 -7.69 -1.24
C VAL A 222 -11.73 -8.94 -2.05
N PRO A 223 -12.55 -10.02 -2.02
CA PRO A 223 -12.29 -11.23 -2.80
C PRO A 223 -12.64 -11.00 -4.28
N LYS A 224 -11.98 -11.70 -5.21
CA LYS A 224 -12.28 -11.65 -6.66
C LYS A 224 -12.88 -12.95 -7.19
#